data_AF-A0A535IUT4-F1
#
_entry.id   AF-A0A535IUT4-F1
#
_cell.length_a   1.000
_cell.length_b   1.000
_cell.length_c   1.000
_cell.angle_alpha   90.00
_cell.angle_beta   90.00
_cell.angle_gamma   90.00
#
_symmetry.space_group_name_H-M   'P 1'
#
loop_
_entity.id
_entity.type
_entity.pdbx_description
1 polymer ?
#
loop_
_entity_poly.entity_id
_entity_poly.type
_entity_poly.pdbx_seq_one_letter_code
_entity_poly.pdbx_strand_id
1 'polypeptide(L)'
;MLKKDDEHPQLTVETIEQATAVQRSISIVFVALCTLAFVLCFLVSAGVLRQIASISTYVPMSSQVTFIGLRLLRTLGIQTLTDANLTFTVITGIEFAMYGLGALFIQGQKSERRNIRIFLFIWLGAIIAGSILVVTQALISHDIFVYAGYGRTIVAHGANPYFVAPAAFPQDPVTHLDDWKDVTAAYGPLWLSFCSLVALVAGTNTTRYMLLFRLATFAAHLINIILVAAILRTSGRSSRTITLGTFLYAWNPLLLLESCFSGHNDVFMITLILFGVFFCVQSERHEFTRPLRSRP
;
A
#
# COMPACT_ATOMS: atom_id res chain seq x y z
N MET A 1 67.62 21.89 10.07
CA MET A 1 67.20 20.55 10.53
C MET A 1 65.75 20.67 10.98
N LEU A 2 64.80 20.59 10.05
CA LEU A 2 63.35 20.69 10.31
C LEU A 2 62.79 19.27 10.23
N LYS A 3 62.43 18.71 11.39
CA LYS A 3 61.77 17.41 11.50
C LYS A 3 60.28 17.65 11.29
N LYS A 4 59.77 17.17 10.17
CA LYS A 4 58.35 17.24 9.80
C LYS A 4 57.70 15.95 10.31
N ASP A 5 57.13 16.01 11.50
CA ASP A 5 56.36 14.91 12.08
C ASP A 5 54.95 14.91 11.42
N ASP A 6 54.85 14.27 10.24
CA ASP A 6 53.56 13.94 9.62
C ASP A 6 53.04 12.62 10.21
N GLU A 7 52.60 12.62 11.47
CA GLU A 7 51.79 11.53 12.04
C GLU A 7 50.33 11.71 11.62
N HIS A 8 49.98 11.22 10.42
CA HIS A 8 48.58 10.98 10.09
C HIS A 8 48.08 9.76 10.89
N PRO A 9 47.02 9.87 11.71
CA PRO A 9 46.50 8.73 12.46
C PRO A 9 45.97 7.67 11.48
N GLN A 10 46.65 6.52 11.40
CA GLN A 10 46.10 5.34 10.75
C GLN A 10 44.94 4.83 11.62
N LEU A 11 43.71 5.25 11.28
CA LEU A 11 42.49 4.63 11.82
C LEU A 11 42.60 3.12 11.65
N THR A 12 42.65 2.38 12.75
CA THR A 12 42.74 0.92 12.69
C THR A 12 41.46 0.38 12.06
N VAL A 13 41.57 -0.72 11.30
CA VAL A 13 40.42 -1.38 10.66
C VAL A 13 39.28 -1.62 11.66
N GLU A 14 39.63 -1.94 12.90
CA GLU A 14 38.72 -2.13 14.03
C GLU A 14 37.93 -0.85 14.39
N THR A 15 38.54 0.34 14.32
CA THR A 15 37.82 1.61 14.57
C THR A 15 36.78 1.89 13.47
N ILE A 16 37.11 1.55 12.21
CA ILE A 16 36.22 1.71 11.06
C ILE A 16 35.05 0.71 11.15
N GLU A 17 35.32 -0.54 11.52
CA GLU A 17 34.29 -1.56 11.73
C GLU A 17 33.35 -1.22 12.89
N GLN A 18 33.87 -0.70 14.01
CA GLN A 18 33.05 -0.24 15.12
C GLN A 18 32.18 0.96 14.72
N ALA A 19 32.74 1.96 14.03
CA ALA A 19 31.98 3.13 13.59
C ALA A 19 30.86 2.76 12.60
N THR A 20 31.12 1.84 11.67
CA THR A 20 30.11 1.34 10.73
C THR A 20 29.02 0.52 11.43
N ALA A 21 29.37 -0.30 12.43
CA ALA A 21 28.40 -1.05 13.23
C ALA A 21 27.48 -0.14 14.06
N VAL A 22 28.02 0.92 14.66
CA VAL A 22 27.24 1.93 15.40
C VAL A 22 26.29 2.65 14.45
N GLN A 23 26.78 3.13 13.31
CA GLN A 23 25.96 3.82 12.29
C GLN A 23 24.82 2.93 11.79
N ARG A 24 25.09 1.63 11.57
CA ARG A 24 24.08 0.66 11.15
C ARG A 24 23.01 0.44 12.21
N SER A 25 23.40 0.39 13.49
CA SER A 25 22.47 0.22 14.61
C SER A 25 21.55 1.43 14.76
N ILE A 26 22.10 2.65 14.69
CA ILE A 26 21.32 3.90 14.69
C ILE A 26 20.32 3.90 13.54
N SER A 27 20.74 3.47 12.34
CA SER A 27 19.88 3.42 11.17
C SER A 27 18.69 2.47 11.31
N ILE A 28 18.90 1.32 11.96
CA ILE A 28 17.83 0.36 12.20
C ILE A 28 16.83 0.91 13.22
N VAL A 29 17.32 1.51 14.32
CA VAL A 29 16.47 2.10 15.36
C VAL A 29 15.61 3.23 14.77
N PHE A 30 16.21 4.10 13.97
CA PHE A 30 15.48 5.20 13.34
C PHE A 30 14.36 4.68 12.42
N VAL A 31 14.65 3.72 11.54
CA VAL A 31 13.64 3.12 10.66
C VAL A 31 12.54 2.41 11.46
N ALA A 32 12.89 1.74 12.57
CA ALA A 32 11.92 1.11 13.46
C ALA A 32 10.98 2.14 14.11
N LEU A 33 11.52 3.27 14.58
CA LEU A 33 10.74 4.38 15.14
C LEU A 33 9.82 5.01 14.09
N CYS A 34 10.32 5.25 12.87
CA CYS A 34 9.48 5.70 11.77
C CYS A 34 8.36 4.71 11.44
N THR A 35 8.65 3.40 11.49
CA THR A 35 7.65 2.34 11.25
C THR A 35 6.57 2.37 12.32
N LEU A 36 6.97 2.46 13.58
CA LEU A 36 6.04 2.54 14.69
C LEU A 36 5.16 3.79 14.58
N ALA A 37 5.74 4.95 14.35
CA ALA A 37 5.00 6.21 14.20
C ALA A 37 4.04 6.17 13.00
N PHE A 38 4.48 5.64 11.85
CA PHE A 38 3.65 5.47 10.65
C PHE A 38 2.44 4.56 10.93
N VAL A 39 2.67 3.40 11.55
CA VAL A 39 1.60 2.46 11.94
C VAL A 39 0.64 3.10 12.95
N LEU A 40 1.15 3.84 13.93
CA LEU A 40 0.32 4.54 14.90
C LEU A 40 -0.56 5.61 14.24
N CYS A 41 -0.05 6.32 13.22
CA CYS A 41 -0.85 7.28 12.46
C CYS A 41 -2.01 6.58 11.77
N PHE A 42 -1.77 5.47 11.05
CA PHE A 42 -2.86 4.70 10.42
C PHE A 42 -3.87 4.14 11.42
N LEU A 43 -3.41 3.73 12.61
CA LEU A 43 -4.30 3.27 13.67
C LEU A 43 -5.21 4.39 14.19
N VAL A 44 -4.68 5.61 14.32
CA VAL A 44 -5.48 6.80 14.67
C VAL A 44 -6.42 7.17 13.52
N SER A 45 -5.94 7.15 12.26
CA SER A 45 -6.74 7.38 11.05
C SER A 45 -7.95 6.43 10.99
N ALA A 46 -7.77 5.14 11.30
CA ALA A 46 -8.87 4.18 11.37
C ALA A 46 -9.97 4.54 12.38
N GLY A 47 -9.60 5.22 13.46
CA GLY A 47 -10.55 5.76 14.44
C GLY A 47 -11.35 6.94 13.90
N VAL A 48 -10.66 7.91 13.28
CA VAL A 48 -11.26 9.12 12.71
C VAL A 48 -12.13 8.82 11.50
N LEU A 49 -11.69 7.89 10.63
CA LEU A 49 -12.42 7.46 9.44
C LEU A 49 -13.84 6.97 9.76
N ARG A 50 -14.06 6.34 10.91
CA ARG A 50 -15.41 5.93 11.34
C ARG A 50 -16.36 7.10 11.59
N GLN A 51 -15.84 8.28 11.94
CA GLN A 51 -16.65 9.48 12.17
C GLN A 51 -17.03 10.17 10.85
N ILE A 52 -16.26 9.92 9.78
CA ILE A 52 -16.46 10.51 8.45
C ILE A 52 -17.29 9.59 7.54
N ALA A 53 -17.21 8.27 7.77
CA ALA A 53 -17.80 7.26 6.89
C ALA A 53 -19.28 7.47 6.63
N SER A 54 -19.68 7.34 5.35
CA SER A 54 -21.08 7.33 4.92
C SER A 54 -21.79 6.04 5.31
N ILE A 55 -21.06 4.91 5.31
CA ILE A 55 -21.57 3.58 5.61
C ILE A 55 -20.68 2.91 6.66
N SER A 56 -21.30 2.29 7.68
CA SER A 56 -20.63 1.44 8.65
C SER A 56 -21.13 0.00 8.54
N THR A 57 -20.31 -0.89 7.98
CA THR A 57 -20.59 -2.33 7.87
C THR A 57 -19.95 -3.09 9.02
N TYR A 58 -20.61 -4.07 9.65
CA TYR A 58 -20.02 -4.79 10.78
C TYR A 58 -18.90 -5.73 10.32
N VAL A 59 -17.65 -5.45 10.70
CA VAL A 59 -16.50 -6.33 10.47
C VAL A 59 -16.00 -6.91 11.81
N PRO A 60 -15.75 -8.22 11.91
CA PRO A 60 -15.10 -8.78 13.09
C PRO A 60 -13.72 -8.12 13.33
N MET A 61 -13.39 -7.77 14.58
CA MET A 61 -12.17 -7.04 14.99
C MET A 61 -12.09 -5.55 14.64
N SER A 62 -12.93 -5.03 13.74
CA SER A 62 -12.88 -3.60 13.37
C SER A 62 -13.23 -2.68 14.53
N SER A 63 -14.13 -3.11 15.42
CA SER A 63 -14.50 -2.39 16.64
C SER A 63 -13.31 -2.16 17.56
N GLN A 64 -12.38 -3.12 17.64
CA GLN A 64 -11.16 -3.01 18.45
C GLN A 64 -10.19 -2.02 17.83
N VAL A 65 -9.95 -2.11 16.52
CA VAL A 65 -9.04 -1.20 15.79
C VAL A 65 -9.52 0.24 15.90
N THR A 66 -10.80 0.51 15.64
CA THR A 66 -11.39 1.85 15.83
C THR A 66 -11.32 2.30 17.29
N PHE A 67 -11.64 1.42 18.26
CA PHE A 67 -11.59 1.77 19.68
C PHE A 67 -10.16 2.17 20.10
N ILE A 68 -9.16 1.41 19.69
CA ILE A 68 -7.75 1.71 19.99
C ILE A 68 -7.34 3.02 19.33
N GLY A 69 -7.70 3.24 18.06
CA GLY A 69 -7.43 4.49 17.34
C GLY A 69 -8.02 5.72 18.03
N LEU A 70 -9.29 5.67 18.40
CA LEU A 70 -9.97 6.75 19.11
C LEU A 70 -9.42 6.97 20.52
N ARG A 71 -9.03 5.90 21.22
CA ARG A 71 -8.39 6.00 22.53
C ARG A 71 -7.03 6.68 22.42
N LEU A 72 -6.22 6.31 21.43
CA LEU A 72 -4.93 6.94 21.14
C LEU A 72 -5.09 8.43 20.85
N LEU A 73 -6.04 8.79 19.99
CA LEU A 73 -6.38 10.18 19.69
C LEU A 73 -6.69 10.98 20.97
N ARG A 74 -7.55 10.42 21.83
CA ARG A 74 -7.91 11.03 23.12
C ARG A 74 -6.71 11.14 24.07
N THR A 75 -5.85 10.13 24.15
CA THR A 75 -4.65 10.17 25.02
C THR A 75 -3.64 11.21 24.57
N LEU A 76 -3.57 11.51 23.26
CA LEU A 76 -2.71 12.56 22.72
C LEU A 76 -3.26 13.97 22.96
N GLY A 77 -4.40 14.11 23.64
CA GLY A 77 -5.04 15.40 23.90
C GLY A 77 -5.61 16.04 22.63
N ILE A 78 -5.61 15.31 21.51
CA ILE A 78 -6.26 15.74 20.28
C ILE A 78 -7.75 15.48 20.49
N GLN A 79 -8.46 16.47 21.03
CA GLN A 79 -9.89 16.51 20.83
C GLN A 79 -10.08 16.49 19.32
N THR A 80 -10.95 15.60 18.81
CA THR A 80 -11.39 15.66 17.42
C THR A 80 -11.65 17.12 17.14
N LEU A 81 -10.90 17.70 16.20
CA LEU A 81 -11.18 19.06 15.76
C LEU A 81 -12.69 19.09 15.48
N THR A 82 -13.34 20.23 15.67
CA THR A 82 -14.80 20.36 15.51
C THR A 82 -15.30 19.75 14.18
N ASP A 83 -14.40 19.58 13.21
CA ASP A 83 -14.54 18.79 11.99
C ASP A 83 -13.62 17.53 11.96
N ALA A 84 -14.22 16.35 11.80
CA ALA A 84 -13.50 15.08 11.63
C ALA A 84 -12.67 15.05 10.33
N ASN A 85 -13.12 15.72 9.25
CA ASN A 85 -12.40 15.79 7.98
C ASN A 85 -11.06 16.52 8.12
N LEU A 86 -11.07 17.62 8.88
CA LEU A 86 -9.83 18.36 9.18
C LEU A 86 -8.86 17.49 9.99
N THR A 87 -9.37 16.76 10.98
CA THR A 87 -8.56 15.83 11.78
C THR A 87 -7.91 14.76 10.89
N PHE A 88 -8.68 14.13 10.00
CA PHE A 88 -8.17 13.14 9.06
C PHE A 88 -7.13 13.73 8.08
N THR A 89 -7.37 14.95 7.58
CA THR A 89 -6.44 15.66 6.70
C THR A 89 -5.11 15.93 7.39
N VAL A 90 -5.13 16.38 8.65
CA VAL A 90 -3.91 16.62 9.43
C VAL A 90 -3.15 15.31 9.67
N ILE A 91 -3.83 14.22 10.06
CA ILE A 91 -3.17 12.93 10.27
C ILE A 91 -2.55 12.41 8.97
N THR A 92 -3.26 12.52 7.85
CA THR A 92 -2.72 12.17 6.51
C THR A 92 -1.48 12.99 6.19
N GLY A 93 -1.46 14.29 6.52
CA GLY A 93 -0.28 15.14 6.40
C GLY A 93 0.90 14.65 7.24
N ILE A 94 0.64 14.16 8.46
CA ILE A 94 1.66 13.55 9.34
C ILE A 94 2.17 12.23 8.74
N GLU A 95 1.29 11.39 8.19
CA GLU A 95 1.68 10.15 7.50
C GLU A 95 2.64 10.45 6.33
N PHE A 96 2.34 11.47 5.53
CA PHE A 96 3.23 11.95 4.46
C PHE A 96 4.55 12.52 4.98
N ALA A 97 4.53 13.25 6.10
CA ALA A 97 5.76 13.75 6.73
C ALA A 97 6.65 12.60 7.19
N MET A 98 6.08 11.58 7.85
CA MET A 98 6.81 10.38 8.29
C MET A 98 7.36 9.57 7.11
N TYR A 99 6.56 9.43 6.05
CA TYR A 99 6.98 8.85 4.78
C TYR A 99 8.17 9.61 4.16
N GLY A 100 8.09 10.93 4.07
CA GLY A 100 9.17 11.78 3.54
C GLY A 100 10.45 11.71 4.38
N LEU A 101 10.33 11.77 5.71
CA LEU A 101 11.47 11.63 6.62
C LEU A 101 12.17 10.27 6.49
N GLY A 102 11.38 9.19 6.39
CA GLY A 102 11.92 7.85 6.14
C GLY A 102 12.66 7.75 4.80
N ALA A 103 12.12 8.36 3.74
CA ALA A 103 12.75 8.41 2.43
C ALA A 103 14.08 9.18 2.44
N LEU A 104 14.10 10.39 3.02
CA LEU A 104 15.30 11.21 3.15
C LEU A 104 16.39 10.49 3.96
N PHE A 105 15.98 9.81 5.03
CA PHE A 105 16.90 9.02 5.84
C PHE A 105 17.53 7.86 5.06
N ILE A 106 16.73 7.08 4.33
CA ILE A 106 17.24 5.98 3.49
C ILE A 106 18.13 6.51 2.36
N GLN A 107 17.81 7.66 1.78
CA GLN A 107 18.60 8.31 0.74
C GLN A 107 19.99 8.76 1.27
N GLY A 108 20.04 9.27 2.50
CA GLY A 108 21.27 9.70 3.18
C GLY A 108 22.21 8.57 3.59
N GLN A 109 21.76 7.31 3.61
CA GLN A 109 22.61 6.17 3.92
C GLN A 109 23.62 5.88 2.80
N LYS A 110 24.81 5.39 3.17
CA LYS A 110 25.82 4.93 2.21
C LYS A 110 25.30 3.69 1.46
N SER A 111 25.70 3.54 0.20
CA SER A 111 25.36 2.36 -0.61
C SER A 111 26.20 1.15 -0.19
N GLU A 112 25.88 0.58 0.97
CA GLU A 112 26.45 -0.67 1.46
C GLU A 112 25.58 -1.89 1.08
N ARG A 113 26.04 -3.10 1.42
CA ARG A 113 25.28 -4.35 1.21
C ARG A 113 23.85 -4.21 1.77
N ARG A 114 22.89 -4.85 1.09
CA ARG A 114 21.46 -4.89 1.46
C ARG A 114 21.27 -5.13 2.97
N ASN A 115 20.73 -4.12 3.66
CA ASN A 115 20.39 -4.26 5.08
C ASN A 115 19.03 -4.95 5.23
N ILE A 116 19.04 -6.26 5.46
CA ILE A 116 17.82 -7.07 5.56
C ILE A 116 16.85 -6.57 6.64
N ARG A 117 17.36 -6.00 7.74
CA ARG A 117 16.53 -5.46 8.82
C ARG A 117 15.70 -4.26 8.39
N ILE A 118 16.26 -3.37 7.57
CA ILE A 118 15.52 -2.22 7.02
C ILE A 118 14.39 -2.74 6.11
N PHE A 119 14.68 -3.72 5.23
CA PHE A 119 13.64 -4.35 4.42
C PHE A 119 12.54 -5.00 5.27
N LEU A 120 12.89 -5.66 6.38
CA LEU A 120 11.90 -6.23 7.29
C LEU A 120 10.97 -5.16 7.86
N PHE A 121 11.50 -4.01 8.27
CA PHE A 121 10.67 -2.89 8.76
C PHE A 121 9.80 -2.27 7.66
N ILE A 122 10.30 -2.17 6.42
CA ILE A 122 9.49 -1.72 5.27
C ILE A 122 8.27 -2.65 5.11
N TRP A 123 8.52 -3.96 5.06
CA TRP A 123 7.47 -4.97 4.93
C TRP A 123 6.51 -4.97 6.12
N LEU A 124 7.04 -4.90 7.34
CA LEU A 124 6.24 -4.85 8.55
C LEU A 124 5.32 -3.64 8.57
N GLY A 125 5.84 -2.45 8.24
CA GLY A 125 5.05 -1.22 8.14
C GLY A 125 3.93 -1.32 7.12
N ALA A 126 4.24 -1.79 5.90
CA ALA A 126 3.24 -1.95 4.84
C ALA A 126 2.18 -3.00 5.20
N ILE A 127 2.58 -4.14 5.77
CA ILE A 127 1.67 -5.21 6.15
C ILE A 127 0.75 -4.76 7.29
N ILE A 128 1.30 -4.14 8.34
CA ILE A 128 0.49 -3.72 9.49
C ILE A 128 -0.44 -2.57 9.08
N ALA A 129 0.07 -1.54 8.41
CA ALA A 129 -0.75 -0.40 7.96
C ALA A 129 -1.85 -0.86 6.99
N GLY A 130 -1.51 -1.65 5.97
CA GLY A 130 -2.49 -2.22 5.05
C GLY A 130 -3.53 -3.09 5.75
N SER A 131 -3.12 -3.92 6.72
CA SER A 131 -4.06 -4.75 7.49
C SER A 131 -5.01 -3.93 8.35
N ILE A 132 -4.53 -2.85 8.99
CA ILE A 132 -5.38 -1.89 9.73
C ILE A 132 -6.45 -1.33 8.79
N LEU A 133 -6.06 -0.88 7.59
CA LEU A 133 -6.98 -0.30 6.61
C LEU A 133 -8.00 -1.31 6.09
N VAL A 134 -7.58 -2.55 5.79
CA VAL A 134 -8.48 -3.62 5.32
C VAL A 134 -9.64 -3.84 6.31
N VAL A 135 -9.32 -3.89 7.61
CA VAL A 135 -10.32 -4.13 8.67
C VAL A 135 -11.00 -2.86 9.18
N THR A 136 -10.65 -1.68 8.67
CA THR A 136 -11.23 -0.41 9.14
C THR A 136 -12.71 -0.31 8.75
N GLN A 137 -13.58 -0.01 9.72
CA GLN A 137 -15.03 -0.03 9.57
C GLN A 137 -15.63 1.26 8.96
N ALA A 138 -15.02 1.75 7.90
CA ALA A 138 -15.39 2.99 7.25
C ALA A 138 -15.29 2.82 5.74
N LEU A 139 -16.22 3.42 5.01
CA LEU A 139 -16.15 3.60 3.57
C LEU A 139 -16.33 5.10 3.29
N ILE A 140 -15.40 5.67 2.52
CA ILE A 140 -15.52 7.03 1.99
C ILE A 140 -16.09 6.97 0.56
N SER A 141 -15.69 5.96 -0.22
CA SER A 141 -16.21 5.67 -1.56
C SER A 141 -17.13 4.45 -1.54
N HIS A 142 -18.12 4.43 -2.44
CA HIS A 142 -19.05 3.33 -2.64
C HIS A 142 -18.68 2.41 -3.81
N ASP A 143 -17.51 2.60 -4.44
CA ASP A 143 -17.07 1.83 -5.63
C ASP A 143 -17.07 0.32 -5.43
N ILE A 144 -16.79 -0.15 -4.22
CA ILE A 144 -16.90 -1.57 -3.85
C ILE A 144 -18.31 -2.13 -4.13
N PHE A 145 -19.35 -1.33 -3.92
CA PHE A 145 -20.73 -1.73 -4.16
C PHE A 145 -21.11 -1.62 -5.64
N VAL A 146 -20.48 -0.73 -6.40
CA VAL A 146 -20.55 -0.72 -7.87
C VAL A 146 -20.00 -2.05 -8.42
N TYR A 147 -18.82 -2.48 -7.93
CA TYR A 147 -18.22 -3.77 -8.32
C TYR A 147 -19.09 -4.95 -7.89
N ALA A 148 -19.66 -4.90 -6.70
CA ALA A 148 -20.61 -5.90 -6.22
C ALA A 148 -21.86 -5.97 -7.11
N GLY A 149 -22.42 -4.82 -7.51
CA GLY A 149 -23.57 -4.70 -8.40
C GLY A 149 -23.34 -5.39 -9.74
N TYR A 150 -22.18 -5.16 -10.38
CA TYR A 150 -21.82 -5.88 -11.61
C TYR A 150 -21.69 -7.39 -11.40
N GLY A 151 -21.01 -7.81 -10.34
CA GLY A 151 -20.85 -9.24 -10.02
C GLY A 151 -22.19 -9.92 -9.75
N ARG A 152 -23.09 -9.28 -9.00
CA ARG A 152 -24.46 -9.76 -8.73
C ARG A 152 -25.32 -9.84 -9.99
N THR A 153 -25.24 -8.83 -10.85
CA THR A 153 -25.93 -8.79 -12.15
C THR A 153 -25.59 -10.03 -12.99
N ILE A 154 -24.32 -10.41 -13.04
CA ILE A 154 -23.86 -11.61 -13.75
C ILE A 154 -24.28 -12.89 -13.01
N VAL A 155 -23.88 -13.02 -11.75
CA VAL A 155 -23.92 -14.31 -11.04
C VAL A 155 -25.32 -14.68 -10.57
N ALA A 156 -26.10 -13.71 -10.13
CA ALA A 156 -27.37 -13.96 -9.48
C ALA A 156 -28.56 -13.80 -10.41
N HIS A 157 -28.43 -12.90 -11.38
CA HIS A 157 -29.51 -12.55 -12.30
C HIS A 157 -29.26 -13.06 -13.72
N GLY A 158 -28.08 -13.62 -14.01
CA GLY A 158 -27.74 -14.14 -15.32
C GLY A 158 -27.73 -13.07 -16.42
N ALA A 159 -27.65 -11.80 -16.04
CA ALA A 159 -27.75 -10.66 -16.93
C ALA A 159 -26.35 -10.16 -17.33
N ASN A 160 -26.26 -9.61 -18.53
CA ASN A 160 -25.02 -9.02 -19.01
C ASN A 160 -24.94 -7.54 -18.56
N PRO A 161 -24.00 -7.17 -17.68
CA PRO A 161 -23.93 -5.82 -17.12
C PRO A 161 -23.53 -4.75 -18.14
N TYR A 162 -23.07 -5.13 -19.34
CA TYR A 162 -22.87 -4.18 -20.44
C TYR A 162 -24.18 -3.67 -21.04
N PHE A 163 -25.28 -4.41 -20.87
CA PHE A 163 -26.59 -4.07 -21.42
C PHE A 163 -27.66 -3.85 -20.35
N VAL A 164 -27.48 -4.40 -19.16
CA VAL A 164 -28.43 -4.34 -18.05
C VAL A 164 -27.75 -3.75 -16.83
N ALA A 165 -28.20 -2.57 -16.40
CA ALA A 165 -27.68 -1.92 -15.21
C ALA A 165 -28.17 -2.61 -13.92
N PRO A 166 -27.43 -2.55 -12.79
CA PRO A 166 -27.84 -3.13 -11.51
C PRO A 166 -29.23 -2.69 -11.03
N ALA A 167 -29.67 -1.48 -11.38
CA ALA A 167 -30.98 -0.92 -11.05
C ALA A 167 -32.17 -1.72 -11.62
N ALA A 168 -31.95 -2.58 -12.63
CA ALA A 168 -32.96 -3.53 -13.10
C ALA A 168 -33.35 -4.56 -12.02
N PHE A 169 -32.53 -4.71 -10.98
CA PHE A 169 -32.72 -5.64 -9.86
C PHE A 169 -32.79 -4.88 -8.52
N PRO A 170 -33.84 -4.07 -8.28
CA PRO A 170 -33.94 -3.22 -7.09
C PRO A 170 -34.07 -4.01 -5.78
N GLN A 171 -34.48 -5.28 -5.86
CA GLN A 171 -34.59 -6.18 -4.71
C GLN A 171 -33.26 -6.82 -4.31
N ASP A 172 -32.19 -6.62 -5.09
CA ASP A 172 -30.88 -7.16 -4.73
C ASP A 172 -30.28 -6.39 -3.53
N PRO A 173 -29.75 -7.09 -2.52
CA PRO A 173 -29.21 -6.45 -1.32
C PRO A 173 -28.06 -5.46 -1.55
N VAL A 174 -27.37 -5.48 -2.69
CA VAL A 174 -26.29 -4.52 -2.97
C VAL A 174 -26.74 -3.30 -3.76
N THR A 175 -27.86 -3.36 -4.48
CA THR A 175 -28.26 -2.32 -5.44
C THR A 175 -28.49 -0.95 -4.79
N HIS A 176 -29.00 -0.90 -3.56
CA HIS A 176 -29.24 0.37 -2.86
C HIS A 176 -27.97 1.02 -2.28
N LEU A 177 -26.84 0.30 -2.28
CA LEU A 177 -25.54 0.79 -1.82
C LEU A 177 -24.65 1.22 -2.99
N ASP A 178 -25.07 0.95 -4.22
CA ASP A 178 -24.38 1.28 -5.45
C ASP A 178 -24.83 2.65 -5.94
N ASP A 179 -23.95 3.65 -5.81
CA ASP A 179 -24.19 5.03 -6.26
C ASP A 179 -24.35 5.14 -7.78
N TRP A 180 -23.89 4.13 -8.53
CA TRP A 180 -23.90 4.06 -9.98
C TRP A 180 -24.81 2.96 -10.52
N LYS A 181 -25.76 2.49 -9.70
CA LYS A 181 -26.69 1.39 -10.03
C LYS A 181 -27.45 1.57 -11.34
N ASP A 182 -27.68 2.80 -11.79
CA ASP A 182 -28.44 3.12 -12.99
C ASP A 182 -27.59 3.07 -14.27
N VAL A 183 -26.28 2.79 -14.16
CA VAL A 183 -25.31 2.77 -15.26
C VAL A 183 -24.85 1.34 -15.57
N THR A 184 -24.62 1.04 -16.86
CA THR A 184 -24.05 -0.23 -17.29
C THR A 184 -22.52 -0.27 -17.10
N ALA A 185 -21.94 -1.46 -17.15
CA ALA A 185 -20.53 -1.68 -16.87
C ALA A 185 -19.59 -0.86 -17.75
N ALA A 186 -18.77 -0.01 -17.11
CA ALA A 186 -17.68 0.74 -17.73
C ALA A 186 -16.33 -0.02 -17.73
N TYR A 187 -16.28 -1.20 -17.11
CA TYR A 187 -15.04 -1.96 -16.91
C TYR A 187 -14.86 -3.10 -17.91
N GLY A 188 -13.61 -3.43 -18.20
CA GLY A 188 -13.26 -4.54 -19.08
C GLY A 188 -13.63 -5.92 -18.52
N PRO A 189 -13.76 -6.95 -19.38
CA PRO A 189 -14.31 -8.26 -19.02
C PRO A 189 -13.49 -9.01 -17.95
N LEU A 190 -12.19 -8.76 -17.87
CA LEU A 190 -11.33 -9.35 -16.85
C LEU A 190 -11.72 -8.87 -15.44
N TRP A 191 -12.02 -7.57 -15.28
CA TRP A 191 -12.46 -7.02 -14.01
C TRP A 191 -13.87 -7.51 -13.65
N LEU A 192 -14.78 -7.60 -14.63
CA LEU A 192 -16.12 -8.15 -14.40
C LEU A 192 -16.09 -9.64 -14.00
N SER A 193 -15.15 -10.40 -14.56
CA SER A 193 -14.91 -11.80 -14.16
C SER A 193 -14.44 -11.88 -12.71
N PHE A 194 -13.56 -10.97 -12.29
CA PHE A 194 -13.14 -10.87 -10.88
C PHE A 194 -14.31 -10.47 -9.97
N CYS A 195 -15.12 -9.47 -10.36
CA CYS A 195 -16.32 -9.07 -9.63
C CYS A 195 -17.30 -10.25 -9.48
N SER A 196 -17.46 -11.06 -10.52
CA SER A 196 -18.29 -12.28 -10.50
C SER A 196 -17.74 -13.32 -9.52
N LEU A 197 -16.42 -13.55 -9.51
CA LEU A 197 -15.79 -14.45 -8.55
C LEU A 197 -16.02 -13.98 -7.11
N VAL A 198 -15.85 -12.67 -6.85
CA VAL A 198 -16.16 -12.10 -5.53
C VAL A 198 -17.63 -12.29 -5.19
N ALA A 199 -18.55 -12.08 -6.14
CA ALA A 199 -19.97 -12.24 -5.92
C ALA A 199 -20.41 -13.69 -5.61
N LEU A 200 -19.76 -14.68 -6.22
CA LEU A 200 -19.98 -16.10 -5.89
C LEU A 200 -19.63 -16.41 -4.43
N VAL A 201 -18.58 -15.79 -3.90
CA VAL A 201 -18.12 -16.03 -2.51
C VAL A 201 -18.88 -15.15 -1.51
N ALA A 202 -19.12 -13.90 -1.83
CA ALA A 202 -19.79 -12.93 -0.96
C ALA A 202 -21.30 -13.18 -0.85
N GLY A 203 -21.93 -13.70 -1.91
CA GLY A 203 -23.37 -13.89 -1.99
C GLY A 203 -24.10 -12.55 -1.82
N THR A 204 -24.97 -12.47 -0.82
CA THR A 204 -25.73 -11.26 -0.46
C THR A 204 -25.10 -10.45 0.68
N ASN A 205 -23.97 -10.90 1.22
CA ASN A 205 -23.35 -10.25 2.38
C ASN A 205 -22.46 -9.08 1.96
N THR A 206 -22.94 -7.86 2.21
CA THR A 206 -22.28 -6.58 1.87
C THR A 206 -20.91 -6.42 2.53
N THR A 207 -20.74 -6.92 3.75
CA THR A 207 -19.46 -6.85 4.47
C THR A 207 -18.42 -7.76 3.81
N ARG A 208 -18.83 -8.93 3.30
CA ARG A 208 -17.91 -9.83 2.58
C ARG A 208 -17.38 -9.18 1.31
N TYR A 209 -18.21 -8.44 0.56
CA TYR A 209 -17.73 -7.68 -0.60
C TYR A 209 -16.61 -6.72 -0.21
N MET A 210 -16.86 -5.89 0.82
CA MET A 210 -15.86 -4.94 1.31
C MET A 210 -14.54 -5.62 1.67
N LEU A 211 -14.59 -6.70 2.46
CA LEU A 211 -13.38 -7.41 2.87
C LEU A 211 -12.67 -8.09 1.70
N LEU A 212 -13.40 -8.76 0.80
CA LEU A 212 -12.80 -9.48 -0.32
C LEU A 212 -12.13 -8.53 -1.31
N PHE A 213 -12.77 -7.41 -1.66
CA PHE A 213 -12.15 -6.41 -2.53
C PHE A 213 -10.90 -5.80 -1.88
N ARG A 214 -10.97 -5.39 -0.60
CA ARG A 214 -9.82 -4.84 0.13
C ARG A 214 -8.67 -5.83 0.30
N LEU A 215 -8.97 -7.09 0.58
CA LEU A 215 -7.95 -8.14 0.69
C LEU A 215 -7.28 -8.38 -0.66
N ALA A 216 -8.05 -8.36 -1.75
CA ALA A 216 -7.50 -8.55 -3.08
C ALA A 216 -6.65 -7.37 -3.55
N THR A 217 -7.08 -6.13 -3.30
CA THR A 217 -6.29 -4.93 -3.59
C THR A 217 -5.06 -4.83 -2.69
N PHE A 218 -5.16 -5.23 -1.42
CA PHE A 218 -4.01 -5.33 -0.52
C PHE A 218 -3.00 -6.38 -1.02
N ALA A 219 -3.46 -7.57 -1.43
CA ALA A 219 -2.59 -8.57 -2.02
C ALA A 219 -1.89 -8.06 -3.29
N ALA A 220 -2.61 -7.35 -4.17
CA ALA A 220 -2.04 -6.69 -5.34
C ALA A 220 -0.98 -5.64 -4.96
N HIS A 221 -1.24 -4.83 -3.92
CA HIS A 221 -0.27 -3.87 -3.39
C HIS A 221 1.01 -4.56 -2.91
N LEU A 222 0.90 -5.68 -2.17
CA LEU A 222 2.07 -6.45 -1.72
C LEU A 222 2.85 -7.06 -2.90
N ILE A 223 2.16 -7.56 -3.93
CA ILE A 223 2.80 -8.03 -5.17
C ILE A 223 3.57 -6.89 -5.83
N ASN A 224 3.00 -5.69 -5.88
CA ASN A 224 3.65 -4.53 -6.47
C ASN A 224 4.92 -4.10 -5.72
N ILE A 225 4.97 -4.23 -4.38
CA ILE A 225 6.20 -4.03 -3.61
C ILE A 225 7.29 -5.00 -4.10
N ILE A 226 6.95 -6.26 -4.33
CA ILE A 226 7.88 -7.29 -4.84
C ILE A 226 8.34 -6.92 -6.25
N LEU A 227 7.41 -6.54 -7.13
CA LEU A 227 7.71 -6.17 -8.52
C LEU A 227 8.63 -4.95 -8.59
N VAL A 228 8.35 -3.87 -7.85
CA VAL A 228 9.21 -2.69 -7.80
C VAL A 228 10.62 -3.07 -7.34
N ALA A 229 10.74 -3.86 -6.27
CA ALA A 229 12.04 -4.34 -5.79
C ALA A 229 12.76 -5.21 -6.84
N ALA A 230 12.02 -6.08 -7.54
CA ALA A 230 12.55 -6.95 -8.59
C ALA A 230 13.02 -6.14 -9.81
N ILE A 231 12.21 -5.19 -10.30
CA ILE A 231 12.55 -4.30 -11.41
C ILE A 231 13.84 -3.54 -11.11
N LEU A 232 13.98 -2.95 -9.91
CA LEU A 232 15.18 -2.20 -9.53
C LEU A 232 16.43 -3.11 -9.43
N ARG A 233 16.26 -4.34 -8.94
CA ARG A 233 17.34 -5.35 -8.89
C ARG A 233 17.77 -5.77 -10.29
N THR A 234 16.82 -6.14 -11.14
CA THR A 234 17.07 -6.52 -12.53
C THR A 234 17.59 -5.33 -13.33
N SER A 235 17.29 -4.10 -12.95
CA SER A 235 17.90 -2.91 -13.59
C SER A 235 19.35 -2.64 -13.14
N GLY A 236 19.93 -3.47 -12.26
CA GLY A 236 21.31 -3.30 -11.78
C GLY A 236 21.51 -2.11 -10.83
N ARG A 237 20.44 -1.65 -10.18
CA ARG A 237 20.51 -0.48 -9.30
C ARG A 237 21.21 -0.81 -7.98
N SER A 238 21.78 0.22 -7.36
CA SER A 238 22.44 0.11 -6.06
C SER A 238 21.50 -0.44 -4.97
N SER A 239 22.04 -1.10 -3.95
CA SER A 239 21.25 -1.60 -2.81
C SER A 239 20.45 -0.49 -2.11
N ARG A 240 21.02 0.73 -2.04
CA ARG A 240 20.33 1.91 -1.53
C ARG A 240 19.12 2.28 -2.38
N THR A 241 19.29 2.38 -3.70
CA THR A 241 18.21 2.71 -4.65
C THR A 241 17.09 1.68 -4.60
N ILE A 242 17.42 0.38 -4.53
CA ILE A 242 16.43 -0.68 -4.40
C ILE A 242 15.64 -0.52 -3.09
N THR A 243 16.34 -0.27 -1.98
CA THR A 243 15.69 -0.06 -0.66
C THR A 243 14.78 1.16 -0.68
N LEU A 244 15.27 2.29 -1.19
CA LEU A 244 14.52 3.53 -1.29
C LEU A 244 13.30 3.37 -2.19
N GLY A 245 13.46 2.83 -3.40
CA GLY A 245 12.33 2.64 -4.32
C GLY A 245 11.27 1.67 -3.77
N THR A 246 11.70 0.60 -3.08
CA THR A 246 10.78 -0.32 -2.39
C THR A 246 10.03 0.40 -1.27
N PHE A 247 10.73 1.19 -0.45
CA PHE A 247 10.12 2.00 0.62
C PHE A 247 9.10 3.01 0.06
N LEU A 248 9.49 3.76 -0.98
CA LEU A 248 8.65 4.80 -1.59
C LEU A 248 7.34 4.21 -2.10
N TYR A 249 7.36 3.01 -2.69
CA TYR A 249 6.12 2.36 -3.11
C TYR A 249 5.33 1.80 -1.91
N ALA A 250 6.01 1.04 -1.03
CA ALA A 250 5.37 0.29 0.05
C ALA A 250 4.70 1.16 1.11
N TRP A 251 5.24 2.35 1.37
CA TRP A 251 4.78 3.24 2.45
C TRP A 251 4.09 4.48 1.92
N ASN A 252 3.76 4.55 0.62
CA ASN A 252 3.01 5.67 0.09
C ASN A 252 1.61 5.71 0.74
N PRO A 253 1.29 6.74 1.57
CA PRO A 253 0.01 6.77 2.28
C PRO A 253 -1.20 6.78 1.34
N LEU A 254 -1.10 7.50 0.22
CA LEU A 254 -2.16 7.55 -0.78
C LEU A 254 -2.40 6.19 -1.43
N LEU A 255 -1.33 5.46 -1.78
CA LEU A 255 -1.50 4.12 -2.35
C LEU A 255 -2.14 3.16 -1.35
N LEU A 256 -1.78 3.24 -0.06
CA LEU A 256 -2.40 2.41 0.98
C LEU A 256 -3.88 2.76 1.16
N LEU A 257 -4.24 4.05 1.17
CA LEU A 257 -5.64 4.49 1.26
C LEU A 257 -6.45 4.06 0.03
N GLU A 258 -5.99 4.35 -1.18
CA GLU A 258 -6.72 4.01 -2.41
C GLU A 258 -6.83 2.50 -2.64
N SER A 259 -5.78 1.74 -2.32
CA SER A 259 -5.80 0.28 -2.51
C SER A 259 -6.46 -0.45 -1.33
N CYS A 260 -5.85 -0.39 -0.14
CA CYS A 260 -6.20 -1.25 0.99
C CYS A 260 -7.48 -0.80 1.69
N PHE A 261 -7.77 0.51 1.68
CA PHE A 261 -8.98 1.07 2.28
C PHE A 261 -10.11 1.25 1.27
N SER A 262 -9.90 1.91 0.13
CA SER A 262 -10.98 2.15 -0.83
C SER A 262 -11.33 0.90 -1.66
N GLY A 263 -10.37 -0.02 -1.86
CA GLY A 263 -10.60 -1.24 -2.64
C GLY A 263 -10.69 -0.98 -4.14
N HIS A 264 -10.06 0.09 -4.63
CA HIS A 264 -10.09 0.47 -6.04
C HIS A 264 -9.28 -0.47 -6.93
N ASN A 265 -9.73 -0.64 -8.17
CA ASN A 265 -9.17 -1.61 -9.09
C ASN A 265 -7.86 -1.15 -9.76
N ASP A 266 -7.51 0.13 -9.65
CA ASP A 266 -6.30 0.75 -10.20
C ASP A 266 -5.02 0.01 -9.77
N VAL A 267 -4.99 -0.52 -8.55
CA VAL A 267 -3.84 -1.29 -8.07
C VAL A 267 -3.56 -2.55 -8.90
N PHE A 268 -4.60 -3.19 -9.45
CA PHE A 268 -4.44 -4.33 -10.37
C PHE A 268 -3.90 -3.86 -11.72
N MET A 269 -4.35 -2.70 -12.21
CA MET A 269 -3.81 -2.11 -13.44
C MET A 269 -2.32 -1.80 -13.28
N ILE A 270 -1.94 -1.19 -12.16
CA ILE A 270 -0.54 -0.95 -11.79
C ILE A 270 0.24 -2.27 -11.73
N THR A 271 -0.37 -3.33 -11.20
CA THR A 271 0.26 -4.67 -11.15
C THR A 271 0.60 -5.18 -12.56
N LEU A 272 -0.35 -5.10 -13.49
CA LEU A 272 -0.14 -5.52 -14.88
C LEU A 272 0.93 -4.67 -15.58
N ILE A 273 0.92 -3.35 -15.34
CA ILE A 273 1.95 -2.44 -15.87
C ILE A 273 3.33 -2.81 -15.33
N LEU A 274 3.46 -3.06 -14.02
CA LEU A 274 4.72 -3.44 -13.40
C LEU A 274 5.24 -4.80 -13.90
N PHE A 275 4.36 -5.78 -14.15
CA PHE A 275 4.75 -7.02 -14.81
C PHE A 275 5.30 -6.77 -16.22
N GLY A 276 4.63 -5.93 -17.01
CA GLY A 276 5.10 -5.54 -18.35
C GLY A 276 6.49 -4.90 -18.32
N VAL A 277 6.70 -3.94 -17.40
CA VAL A 277 8.01 -3.31 -17.17
C VAL A 277 9.05 -4.33 -16.73
N PHE A 278 8.70 -5.22 -15.80
CA PHE A 278 9.61 -6.27 -15.32
C PHE A 278 10.08 -7.18 -16.46
N PHE A 279 9.16 -7.66 -17.31
CA PHE A 279 9.53 -8.50 -18.45
C PHE A 279 10.36 -7.75 -19.49
N CYS A 280 10.07 -6.46 -19.73
CA CYS A 280 10.86 -5.62 -20.61
C CYS A 280 12.32 -5.52 -20.13
N VAL A 281 12.52 -5.12 -18.86
CA VAL A 281 13.85 -5.02 -18.24
C VAL A 281 14.58 -6.37 -18.21
N GLN A 282 13.86 -7.47 -17.97
CA GLN A 282 14.43 -8.81 -18.01
C GLN A 282 14.89 -9.17 -19.44
N SER A 283 14.11 -8.83 -20.47
CA SER A 283 14.45 -9.12 -21.86
C SER A 283 15.69 -8.36 -22.35
N GLU A 284 15.85 -7.10 -21.96
CA GLU A 284 17.02 -6.28 -22.28
C GLU A 284 18.30 -6.87 -21.68
N ARG A 285 18.23 -7.40 -20.46
CA ARG A 285 19.35 -8.09 -19.81
C ARG A 285 19.80 -9.35 -20.54
N HIS A 286 18.88 -10.04 -21.19
CA HIS A 286 19.18 -11.24 -21.98
C HIS A 286 19.59 -10.92 -23.42
N GLU A 287 19.79 -9.64 -23.76
CA GLU A 287 20.09 -9.16 -25.11
C GLU A 287 19.08 -9.60 -26.19
N PHE A 288 17.87 -9.99 -25.78
CA PHE A 288 16.87 -10.60 -26.68
C PHE A 288 16.41 -9.64 -27.79
N THR A 289 16.57 -8.34 -27.57
CA THR A 289 16.18 -7.26 -28.48
C THR A 289 17.33 -6.73 -29.34
N ARG A 290 18.57 -7.21 -29.14
CA ARG A 290 19.70 -6.81 -30.00
C ARG A 290 19.71 -7.66 -31.26
N PRO A 291 19.78 -7.04 -32.47
CA PRO A 291 19.98 -7.82 -33.68
C PRO A 291 21.28 -8.62 -33.53
N LEU A 292 21.24 -9.92 -33.89
CA LEU A 292 22.40 -10.79 -33.93
C LEU A 292 23.52 -10.06 -34.69
N ARG A 293 24.52 -9.56 -33.98
CA ARG A 293 25.73 -9.08 -34.63
C ARG A 293 26.28 -10.26 -35.41
N SER A 294 26.32 -10.17 -36.74
CA SER A 294 27.07 -11.11 -37.56
C SER A 294 28.49 -11.14 -37.01
N ARG A 295 28.86 -12.26 -36.39
CA ARG A 295 30.24 -12.48 -35.96
C ARG A 295 31.11 -12.46 -37.22
N PRO A 296 32.20 -11.66 -37.26
CA PRO A 296 33.16 -11.70 -38.35
C PRO A 296 33.86 -13.07 -38.42
#